data_AF-A0AAX6MFH9-F1
#
_entry.id   AF-A0AAX6MFH9-F1
#
_cell.length_a   1.000
_cell.length_b   1.000
_cell.length_c   1.000
_cell.angle_alpha   90.00
_cell.angle_beta   90.00
_cell.angle_gamma   90.00
#
_symmetry.space_group_name_H-M   'P 1'
#
loop_
_entity.id
_entity.type
_entity.pdbx_description
1 polymer ?
#
loop_
_entity_poly.entity_id
_entity_poly.type
_entity_poly.pdbx_seq_one_letter_code
_entity_poly.pdbx_strand_id
1 'polypeptide(L)'
;MRWEYSWTVPFDMESLISLMGGPTKAESRLDTMFIPGLAGSNVGGNGAGTTIYNPGNEPSFMTPFLYNYFPKRQHKSVQRSQEVVDEFYHTGPSGIPGNDDAGAMSSWLIWNLIGLYPVVTQPIYLILSPRFENITVSVGNSGAVLSIKATGLNGGPYVQSLRVNGQAWNQSWLSHEDIVRPNGEDSLLEFELGADRTEWDSGDVPPSPGHYTI
;
A
#
# COMPACT_ATOMS: atom_id res chain seq x y z
N MET A 1 -3.04 -20.58 -0.51
CA MET A 1 -4.23 -20.61 -1.39
C MET A 1 -5.49 -20.03 -0.73
N ARG A 2 -6.33 -20.72 0.06
CA ARG A 2 -7.63 -20.14 0.52
C ARG A 2 -7.53 -18.78 1.26
N TRP A 3 -6.45 -18.56 2.02
CA TRP A 3 -6.23 -17.32 2.76
C TRP A 3 -5.80 -16.15 1.86
N GLU A 4 -4.84 -16.35 0.95
CA GLU A 4 -4.35 -15.31 0.03
C GLU A 4 -5.48 -14.76 -0.85
N TYR A 5 -6.30 -15.65 -1.43
CA TYR A 5 -7.43 -15.24 -2.27
C TYR A 5 -8.63 -14.66 -1.49
N SER A 6 -8.69 -14.85 -0.17
CA SER A 6 -9.84 -14.34 0.61
C SER A 6 -9.89 -12.82 0.73
N TRP A 7 -8.80 -12.14 0.34
CA TRP A 7 -8.67 -10.69 0.35
C TRP A 7 -8.83 -10.03 -1.03
N THR A 8 -8.98 -10.80 -2.11
CA THR A 8 -8.98 -10.29 -3.48
C THR A 8 -10.37 -9.79 -3.91
N VAL A 9 -10.93 -8.83 -3.17
CA VAL A 9 -12.20 -8.15 -3.48
C VAL A 9 -11.99 -6.63 -3.49
N PRO A 10 -11.05 -6.11 -4.30
CA PRO A 10 -10.62 -4.72 -4.22
C PRO A 10 -11.73 -3.71 -4.53
N PHE A 11 -12.79 -4.12 -5.23
CA PHE A 11 -13.95 -3.27 -5.57
C PHE A 11 -14.99 -3.17 -4.44
N ASP A 12 -14.95 -4.05 -3.43
CA ASP A 12 -15.93 -4.07 -2.33
C ASP A 12 -15.31 -4.57 -1.02
N MET A 13 -14.34 -3.79 -0.53
CA MET A 13 -13.66 -4.07 0.73
C MET A 13 -14.58 -3.87 1.93
N GLU A 14 -15.55 -2.97 1.84
CA GLU A 14 -16.54 -2.73 2.89
C GLU A 14 -17.39 -3.98 3.18
N SER A 15 -17.99 -4.59 2.16
CA SER A 15 -18.74 -5.84 2.35
C SER A 15 -17.83 -6.97 2.84
N LEU A 16 -16.60 -7.07 2.32
CA LEU A 16 -15.65 -8.09 2.76
C LEU A 16 -15.34 -7.96 4.27
N ILE A 17 -15.04 -6.74 4.74
CA ILE A 17 -14.75 -6.46 6.14
C ILE A 17 -15.97 -6.74 7.02
N SER A 18 -17.16 -6.37 6.55
CA SER A 18 -18.42 -6.66 7.24
C SER A 18 -18.65 -8.18 7.40
N LEU A 19 -18.47 -8.95 6.32
CA LEU A 19 -18.59 -10.42 6.31
C LEU A 19 -17.53 -11.12 7.19
N MET A 20 -16.36 -10.51 7.35
CA MET A 20 -15.32 -10.96 8.29
C MET A 20 -15.66 -10.64 9.77
N GLY A 21 -16.79 -9.98 10.01
CA GLY A 21 -17.30 -9.66 11.34
C GLY A 21 -16.86 -8.28 11.85
N GLY A 22 -16.60 -7.35 10.93
CA GLY A 22 -16.26 -5.96 11.22
C GLY A 22 -14.76 -5.67 11.25
N PRO A 23 -14.38 -4.38 11.32
CA PRO A 23 -13.00 -3.92 11.13
C PRO A 23 -12.01 -4.56 12.10
N THR A 24 -12.34 -4.71 13.39
CA THR A 24 -11.44 -5.32 14.38
C THR A 24 -11.14 -6.80 14.10
N LYS A 25 -12.15 -7.57 13.69
CA LYS A 25 -11.96 -9.00 13.37
C LYS A 25 -11.22 -9.17 12.05
N ALA A 26 -11.56 -8.36 11.06
CA ALA A 26 -10.86 -8.33 9.79
C ALA A 26 -9.38 -7.93 9.96
N GLU A 27 -9.08 -6.91 10.75
CA GLU A 27 -7.71 -6.49 11.08
C GLU A 27 -6.93 -7.64 11.73
N SER A 28 -7.49 -8.31 12.75
CA SER A 28 -6.84 -9.45 13.40
C SER A 28 -6.60 -10.63 12.44
N ARG A 29 -7.55 -10.85 11.51
CA ARG A 29 -7.39 -11.85 10.44
C ARG A 29 -6.27 -11.45 9.48
N LEU A 30 -6.11 -10.16 9.18
CA LEU A 30 -5.02 -9.65 8.34
C LEU A 30 -3.67 -9.76 9.05
N ASP A 31 -3.60 -9.43 10.35
CA ASP A 31 -2.39 -9.60 11.17
C ASP A 31 -1.88 -11.05 11.12
N THR A 32 -2.81 -12.02 11.11
CA THR A 32 -2.51 -13.46 11.01
C THR A 32 -1.74 -13.82 9.74
N MET A 33 -1.90 -13.07 8.65
CA MET A 33 -1.20 -13.34 7.39
C MET A 33 0.33 -13.26 7.55
N PHE A 34 0.79 -12.45 8.49
CA PHE A 34 2.21 -12.15 8.71
C PHE A 34 2.82 -12.90 9.90
N ILE A 35 2.09 -13.81 10.54
CA ILE A 35 2.62 -14.60 11.67
C ILE A 35 3.40 -15.81 11.14
N PRO A 36 4.69 -15.97 11.50
CA PRO A 36 5.46 -17.15 11.13
C PRO A 36 4.86 -18.44 11.73
N GLY A 37 4.99 -19.55 11.01
CA GLY A 37 4.54 -20.88 11.42
C GLY A 37 3.09 -21.23 11.06
N LEU A 38 2.32 -20.31 10.48
CA LEU A 38 0.91 -20.51 10.17
C LEU A 38 0.63 -20.95 8.72
N ALA A 39 1.64 -20.98 7.85
CA ALA A 39 1.50 -21.55 6.52
C ALA A 39 1.19 -23.06 6.60
N GLY A 40 0.06 -23.48 6.03
CA GLY A 40 -0.33 -24.90 5.97
C GLY A 40 0.52 -25.76 5.01
N SER A 41 1.42 -25.13 4.25
CA SER A 41 2.38 -25.77 3.35
C SER A 41 3.57 -24.84 3.17
N ASN A 42 4.76 -25.40 2.96
CA ASN A 42 5.93 -24.61 2.55
C ASN A 42 5.57 -23.88 1.24
N VAL A 43 5.55 -22.54 1.29
CA VAL A 43 5.21 -21.66 0.15
C VAL A 43 6.32 -21.58 -0.91
N GLY A 44 7.31 -22.48 -0.84
CA GLY A 44 8.41 -22.62 -1.79
C GLY A 44 9.67 -21.87 -1.36
N GLY A 45 10.73 -21.98 -2.15
CA GLY A 45 12.01 -21.26 -1.93
C GLY A 45 11.93 -19.74 -2.15
N ASN A 46 10.73 -19.23 -2.44
CA ASN A 46 10.39 -17.84 -2.82
C ASN A 46 9.44 -17.17 -1.80
N GLY A 47 9.07 -17.87 -0.72
CA GLY A 47 8.12 -17.35 0.29
C GLY A 47 8.82 -16.65 1.44
N ALA A 48 8.06 -15.87 2.22
CA ALA A 48 8.46 -15.33 3.52
C ALA A 48 8.54 -16.43 4.61
N GLY A 49 9.08 -17.59 4.23
CA GLY A 49 9.23 -18.79 5.05
C GLY A 49 7.91 -19.48 5.38
N THR A 50 7.40 -19.21 6.57
CA THR A 50 6.30 -19.96 7.20
C THR A 50 5.07 -19.10 7.46
N THR A 51 5.05 -17.86 6.97
CA THR A 51 3.88 -16.97 7.00
C THR A 51 2.87 -17.37 5.92
N ILE A 52 1.61 -16.96 6.10
CA ILE A 52 0.58 -17.17 5.07
C ILE A 52 0.80 -16.20 3.90
N TYR A 53 1.25 -14.97 4.17
CA TYR A 53 1.66 -14.00 3.17
C TYR A 53 2.87 -14.51 2.36
N ASN A 54 2.80 -14.37 1.04
CA ASN A 54 3.87 -14.76 0.13
C ASN A 54 4.29 -13.56 -0.75
N PRO A 55 5.46 -12.94 -0.50
CA PRO A 55 5.93 -11.80 -1.28
C PRO A 55 6.28 -12.15 -2.74
N GLY A 56 6.52 -13.43 -3.03
CA GLY A 56 6.86 -13.93 -4.36
C GLY A 56 5.66 -14.32 -5.23
N ASN A 57 4.43 -13.92 -4.88
CA ASN A 57 3.20 -14.36 -5.56
C ASN A 57 2.17 -13.22 -5.69
N GLU A 58 1.65 -12.99 -6.89
CA GLU A 58 0.83 -11.82 -7.24
C GLU A 58 -0.49 -11.69 -6.44
N PRO A 59 -1.23 -12.78 -6.11
CA PRO A 59 -2.41 -12.70 -5.26
C PRO A 59 -2.14 -12.07 -3.89
N SER A 60 -0.89 -12.11 -3.41
CA SER A 60 -0.50 -11.55 -2.12
C SER A 60 -0.10 -10.07 -2.21
N PHE A 61 0.13 -9.49 -3.40
CA PHE A 61 0.73 -8.16 -3.55
C PHE A 61 -0.02 -7.04 -2.82
N MET A 62 -1.35 -7.10 -2.78
CA MET A 62 -2.16 -6.09 -2.10
C MET A 62 -2.17 -6.24 -0.57
N THR A 63 -1.83 -7.43 -0.04
CA THR A 63 -2.01 -7.80 1.39
C THR A 63 -1.41 -6.80 2.37
N PRO A 64 -0.16 -6.31 2.21
CA PRO A 64 0.40 -5.32 3.13
C PRO A 64 -0.38 -4.01 3.14
N PHE A 65 -1.03 -3.63 2.05
CA PHE A 65 -1.71 -2.35 1.88
C PHE A 65 -3.16 -2.37 2.35
N LEU A 66 -3.71 -3.54 2.67
CA LEU A 66 -5.09 -3.68 3.11
C LEU A 66 -5.39 -2.97 4.44
N TYR A 67 -4.37 -2.65 5.25
CA TYR A 67 -4.60 -1.86 6.46
C TYR A 67 -5.10 -0.45 6.18
N ASN A 68 -4.89 0.10 4.99
CA ASN A 68 -5.46 1.39 4.59
C ASN A 68 -7.00 1.38 4.56
N TYR A 69 -7.64 0.20 4.44
CA TYR A 69 -9.09 0.04 4.51
C TYR A 69 -9.64 -0.05 5.94
N PHE A 70 -8.79 -0.03 6.96
CA PHE A 70 -9.20 0.11 8.34
C PHE A 70 -8.95 1.54 8.81
N PRO A 71 -9.89 2.17 9.55
CA PRO A 71 -9.68 3.51 10.07
C PRO A 71 -8.42 3.56 10.93
N LYS A 72 -7.53 4.53 10.64
CA LYS A 72 -6.36 4.84 11.47
C LYS A 72 -5.36 3.68 11.59
N ARG A 73 -5.10 2.99 10.47
CA ARG A 73 -4.21 1.81 10.41
C ARG A 73 -3.17 1.87 9.30
N GLN A 74 -3.07 2.98 8.56
CA GLN A 74 -2.09 3.15 7.49
C GLN A 74 -0.64 2.86 7.94
N HIS A 75 -0.29 3.18 9.19
CA HIS A 75 1.04 2.87 9.75
C HIS A 75 1.40 1.38 9.70
N LYS A 76 0.41 0.47 9.80
CA LYS A 76 0.66 -0.98 9.65
C LYS A 76 1.01 -1.33 8.21
N SER A 77 0.38 -0.68 7.22
CA SER A 77 0.73 -0.88 5.82
C SER A 77 2.14 -0.41 5.51
N VAL A 78 2.53 0.76 6.02
CA VAL A 78 3.92 1.24 5.91
C VAL A 78 4.90 0.26 6.55
N GLN A 79 4.60 -0.21 7.76
CA GLN A 79 5.45 -1.16 8.46
C GLN A 79 5.63 -2.45 7.62
N ARG A 80 4.53 -3.10 7.24
CA ARG A 80 4.59 -4.38 6.53
C ARG A 80 5.26 -4.27 5.17
N SER A 81 5.00 -3.19 4.45
CA SER A 81 5.55 -3.04 3.12
C SER A 81 7.04 -2.75 3.14
N GLN A 82 7.53 -1.99 4.12
CA GLN A 82 8.97 -1.79 4.32
C GLN A 82 9.67 -3.05 4.79
N GLU A 83 9.09 -3.80 5.74
CA GLU A 83 9.61 -5.10 6.18
C GLU A 83 9.82 -6.04 4.97
N VAL A 84 8.84 -6.11 4.05
CA VAL A 84 8.95 -6.93 2.85
C VAL A 84 10.02 -6.43 1.89
N VAL A 85 10.09 -5.13 1.63
CA VAL A 85 11.12 -4.58 0.73
C VAL A 85 12.51 -4.83 1.28
N ASP A 86 12.72 -4.57 2.58
CA ASP A 86 14.05 -4.65 3.21
C ASP A 86 14.53 -6.10 3.36
N GLU A 87 13.62 -7.05 3.52
CA GLU A 87 13.95 -8.48 3.64
C GLU A 87 14.16 -9.16 2.28
N PHE A 88 13.36 -8.84 1.27
CA PHE A 88 13.28 -9.64 0.04
C PHE A 88 13.85 -8.98 -1.22
N TYR A 89 14.13 -7.67 -1.21
CA TYR A 89 14.64 -6.97 -2.39
C TYR A 89 16.07 -6.49 -2.18
N HIS A 90 16.97 -6.83 -3.12
CA HIS A 90 18.36 -6.38 -3.09
C HIS A 90 18.97 -6.36 -4.50
N THR A 91 20.17 -5.81 -4.66
CA THR A 91 20.83 -5.61 -5.97
C THR A 91 21.60 -6.82 -6.49
N GLY A 92 21.44 -7.99 -5.85
CA GLY A 92 22.17 -9.21 -6.19
C GLY A 92 21.44 -10.08 -7.21
N PRO A 93 22.06 -11.18 -7.69
CA PRO A 93 21.44 -12.09 -8.67
C PRO A 93 20.11 -12.73 -8.22
N SER A 94 19.86 -12.80 -6.92
CA SER A 94 18.64 -13.32 -6.28
C SER A 94 17.76 -12.19 -5.71
N GLY A 95 17.87 -10.99 -6.27
CA GLY A 95 17.42 -9.73 -5.70
C GLY A 95 15.91 -9.49 -5.62
N ILE A 96 15.08 -10.48 -5.94
CA ILE A 96 13.62 -10.42 -5.90
C ILE A 96 13.08 -11.71 -5.26
N PRO A 97 11.93 -11.64 -4.55
CA PRO A 97 11.39 -12.78 -3.80
C PRO A 97 10.93 -13.95 -4.66
N GLY A 98 10.64 -13.74 -5.95
CA GLY A 98 10.17 -14.79 -6.85
C GLY A 98 10.38 -14.42 -8.31
N ASN A 99 9.51 -14.90 -9.21
CA ASN A 99 9.61 -14.55 -10.62
C ASN A 99 9.15 -13.11 -10.85
N ASP A 100 9.87 -12.32 -11.64
CA ASP A 100 9.47 -10.92 -11.87
C ASP A 100 8.10 -10.80 -12.58
N ASP A 101 7.66 -11.85 -13.28
CA ASP A 101 6.37 -11.97 -13.97
C ASP A 101 6.05 -10.76 -14.84
N ALA A 102 6.94 -10.52 -15.82
CA ALA A 102 6.87 -9.43 -16.78
C ALA A 102 6.80 -8.03 -16.14
N GLY A 103 7.56 -7.82 -15.06
CA GLY A 103 7.68 -6.54 -14.36
C GLY A 103 6.68 -6.35 -13.23
N ALA A 104 5.91 -7.36 -12.86
CA ALA A 104 4.94 -7.27 -11.77
C ALA A 104 5.63 -7.02 -10.41
N MET A 105 6.69 -7.78 -10.09
CA MET A 105 7.45 -7.58 -8.84
C MET A 105 8.28 -6.30 -8.86
N SER A 106 8.92 -6.00 -9.99
CA SER A 106 9.65 -4.75 -10.17
C SER A 106 8.74 -3.53 -9.99
N SER A 107 7.53 -3.56 -10.58
CA SER A 107 6.55 -2.48 -10.41
C SER A 107 6.08 -2.38 -8.96
N TRP A 108 5.85 -3.50 -8.28
CA TRP A 108 5.49 -3.53 -6.86
C TRP A 108 6.56 -2.84 -6.00
N LEU A 109 7.86 -3.07 -6.28
CA LEU A 109 8.95 -2.37 -5.61
C LEU A 109 8.89 -0.86 -5.88
N ILE A 110 8.74 -0.42 -7.13
CA ILE A 110 8.68 1.00 -7.48
C ILE A 110 7.54 1.71 -6.74
N TRP A 111 6.36 1.11 -6.68
CA TRP A 111 5.22 1.63 -5.92
C TRP A 111 5.55 1.84 -4.43
N ASN A 112 6.18 0.84 -3.80
CA ASN A 112 6.67 0.98 -2.42
C ASN A 112 7.71 2.10 -2.25
N LEU A 113 8.65 2.24 -3.19
CA LEU A 113 9.69 3.26 -3.11
C LEU A 113 9.13 4.67 -3.23
N ILE A 114 8.12 4.88 -4.09
CA ILE A 114 7.47 6.18 -4.23
C ILE A 114 6.44 6.47 -3.12
N GLY A 115 6.07 5.45 -2.34
CA GLY A 115 5.15 5.59 -1.22
C GLY A 115 3.67 5.54 -1.58
N LEU A 116 3.30 4.89 -2.69
CA LEU A 116 1.92 4.77 -3.17
C LEU A 116 1.65 3.34 -3.68
N TYR A 117 0.40 2.90 -3.71
CA TYR A 117 0.03 1.62 -4.35
C TYR A 117 -1.30 1.70 -5.11
N PRO A 118 -1.35 1.35 -6.42
CA PRO A 118 -2.58 1.43 -7.20
C PRO A 118 -3.54 0.27 -6.86
N VAL A 119 -4.82 0.57 -6.72
CA VAL A 119 -5.85 -0.45 -6.50
C VAL A 119 -6.42 -0.92 -7.84
N VAL A 120 -6.35 -2.22 -8.11
CA VAL A 120 -6.95 -2.79 -9.34
C VAL A 120 -8.45 -2.52 -9.34
N THR A 121 -9.03 -2.24 -10.52
CA THR A 121 -10.45 -1.91 -10.75
C THR A 121 -10.94 -0.57 -10.22
N GLN A 122 -10.07 0.24 -9.59
CA GLN A 122 -10.43 1.55 -9.07
C GLN A 122 -9.40 2.61 -9.45
N PRO A 123 -9.79 3.86 -9.77
CA PRO A 123 -8.85 4.94 -10.06
C PRO A 123 -8.34 5.57 -8.76
N ILE A 124 -7.81 4.76 -7.84
CA ILE A 124 -7.30 5.21 -6.54
C ILE A 124 -5.92 4.62 -6.24
N TYR A 125 -5.19 5.32 -5.37
CA TYR A 125 -3.87 4.95 -4.88
C TYR A 125 -3.88 4.95 -3.36
N LEU A 126 -3.47 3.85 -2.74
CA LEU A 126 -3.26 3.77 -1.30
C LEU A 126 -1.97 4.50 -0.92
N ILE A 127 -2.01 5.30 0.13
CA ILE A 127 -0.87 6.08 0.61
C ILE A 127 -0.02 5.22 1.56
N LEU A 128 1.28 5.16 1.29
CA LEU A 128 2.31 4.54 2.13
C LEU A 128 3.27 5.63 2.63
N SER A 129 4.57 5.33 2.70
CA SER A 129 5.62 6.30 2.94
C SER A 129 6.63 6.25 1.79
N PRO A 130 7.00 7.40 1.21
CA PRO A 130 8.10 7.46 0.25
C PRO A 130 9.42 7.06 0.92
N ARG A 131 10.37 6.57 0.12
CA ARG A 131 11.73 6.19 0.57
C ARG A 131 12.81 7.21 0.17
N PHE A 132 12.42 8.28 -0.53
CA PHE A 132 13.31 9.35 -1.00
C PHE A 132 12.74 10.72 -0.69
N GLU A 133 13.62 11.71 -0.45
CA GLU A 133 13.21 13.08 -0.09
C GLU A 133 12.48 13.78 -1.24
N ASN A 134 12.87 13.51 -2.48
CA ASN A 134 12.31 14.16 -3.66
C ASN A 134 12.17 13.13 -4.79
N ILE A 135 10.95 12.96 -5.29
CA ILE A 135 10.63 12.12 -6.44
C ILE A 135 9.82 12.97 -7.40
N THR A 136 10.17 12.92 -8.69
CA THR A 136 9.41 13.56 -9.76
C THR A 136 9.02 12.50 -10.78
N VAL A 137 7.73 12.41 -11.08
CA VAL A 137 7.17 11.47 -12.05
C VAL A 137 6.43 12.26 -13.12
N SER A 138 6.76 12.07 -14.39
CA SER A 138 5.93 12.59 -15.49
C SER A 138 4.60 11.83 -15.54
N VAL A 139 3.49 12.56 -15.55
CA VAL A 139 2.13 11.98 -15.49
C VAL A 139 1.23 12.54 -16.58
N GLY A 140 0.26 11.71 -17.00
CA GLY A 140 -0.67 12.06 -18.07
C GLY A 140 0.00 12.27 -19.43
N ASN A 141 -0.74 12.86 -20.37
CA ASN A 141 -0.28 13.11 -21.73
C ASN A 141 0.12 14.57 -21.99
N SER A 142 -0.10 15.48 -21.02
CA SER A 142 0.20 16.91 -21.14
C SER A 142 1.65 17.26 -20.82
N GLY A 143 2.42 16.32 -20.26
CA GLY A 143 3.75 16.58 -19.71
C GLY A 143 3.75 17.11 -18.28
N ALA A 144 2.60 17.07 -17.59
CA ALA A 144 2.49 17.41 -16.17
C ALA A 144 3.40 16.51 -15.31
N VAL A 145 3.81 17.02 -14.15
CA VAL A 145 4.61 16.26 -13.18
C VAL A 145 3.90 16.07 -11.85
N LEU A 146 4.02 14.87 -11.30
CA LEU A 146 3.79 14.59 -9.88
C LEU A 146 5.11 14.79 -9.14
N SER A 147 5.15 15.74 -8.21
CA SER A 147 6.23 15.91 -7.26
C SER A 147 5.85 15.30 -5.91
N ILE A 148 6.66 14.38 -5.40
CA ILE A 148 6.53 13.82 -4.06
C ILE A 148 7.73 14.32 -3.25
N LYS A 149 7.45 15.07 -2.18
CA LYS A 149 8.45 15.60 -1.26
C LYS A 149 8.26 14.98 0.10
N ALA A 150 9.34 14.51 0.70
CA ALA A 150 9.33 13.91 2.03
C ALA A 150 10.36 14.59 2.92
N THR A 151 9.93 14.95 4.12
CA THR A 151 10.80 15.44 5.20
C THR A 151 10.76 14.45 6.36
N GLY A 152 11.80 14.45 7.21
CA GLY A 152 11.82 13.58 8.39
C GLY A 152 12.12 12.10 8.12
N LEU A 153 12.57 11.73 6.92
CA LEU A 153 12.95 10.34 6.56
C LEU A 153 13.94 9.69 7.56
N ASN A 154 14.90 10.48 8.07
CA ASN A 154 15.86 10.01 9.07
C ASN A 154 15.24 9.77 10.47
N GLY A 155 14.06 10.35 10.72
CA GLY A 155 13.32 10.16 11.97
C GLY A 155 12.54 8.86 12.00
N GLY A 156 12.09 8.36 10.84
CA GLY A 156 11.40 7.08 10.73
C GLY A 156 10.46 7.03 9.53
N PRO A 157 9.83 5.88 9.29
CA PRO A 157 9.03 5.66 8.09
C PRO A 157 7.58 6.14 8.22
N TYR A 158 7.11 6.49 9.41
CA TYR A 158 5.68 6.70 9.63
C TYR A 158 5.27 8.10 9.20
N VAL A 159 4.22 8.18 8.38
CA VAL A 159 3.60 9.45 7.99
C VAL A 159 3.02 10.12 9.23
N GLN A 160 3.34 11.39 9.41
CA GLN A 160 2.88 12.27 10.50
C GLN A 160 1.82 13.24 9.98
N SER A 161 2.03 13.77 8.78
CA SER A 161 1.10 14.63 8.07
C SER A 161 1.32 14.52 6.56
N LEU A 162 0.28 14.83 5.79
CA LEU A 162 0.31 14.88 4.34
C LEU A 162 -0.41 16.14 3.86
N ARG A 163 0.19 16.81 2.88
CA ARG A 163 -0.51 17.81 2.07
C ARG A 163 -0.59 17.37 0.63
N VAL A 164 -1.77 17.51 0.04
CA VAL A 164 -2.05 17.18 -1.37
C VAL A 164 -2.41 18.48 -2.06
N ASN A 165 -1.59 18.91 -3.02
CA ASN A 165 -1.80 20.15 -3.77
C ASN A 165 -2.03 21.38 -2.88
N GLY A 166 -1.29 21.44 -1.76
CA GLY A 166 -1.37 22.51 -0.76
C GLY A 166 -2.49 22.38 0.27
N GLN A 167 -3.39 21.39 0.14
CA GLN A 167 -4.46 21.12 1.10
C GLN A 167 -4.02 20.10 2.14
N ALA A 168 -4.42 20.29 3.40
CA ALA A 168 -4.23 19.27 4.43
C ALA A 168 -5.02 18.01 4.07
N TRP A 169 -4.40 16.85 4.24
CA TRP A 169 -4.96 15.57 3.83
C TRP A 169 -4.96 14.58 4.99
N ASN A 170 -6.08 13.90 5.20
CA ASN A 170 -6.27 12.93 6.27
C ASN A 170 -6.86 11.60 5.80
N GLN A 171 -6.95 11.39 4.48
CA GLN A 171 -7.37 10.10 3.91
C GLN A 171 -6.13 9.25 3.62
N SER A 172 -6.19 7.95 3.85
CA SER A 172 -5.09 7.00 3.57
C SER A 172 -5.01 6.61 2.08
N TRP A 173 -5.66 7.36 1.20
CA TRP A 173 -5.70 7.13 -0.24
C TRP A 173 -5.81 8.45 -1.02
N LEU A 174 -5.59 8.38 -2.32
CA LEU A 174 -5.73 9.45 -3.31
C LEU A 174 -6.58 8.95 -4.47
N SER A 175 -7.38 9.81 -5.09
CA SER A 175 -7.94 9.53 -6.41
C SER A 175 -6.89 9.73 -7.50
N HIS A 176 -7.15 9.22 -8.70
CA HIS A 176 -6.30 9.47 -9.85
C HIS A 176 -6.25 10.95 -10.22
N GLU A 177 -7.33 11.70 -10.01
CA GLU A 177 -7.38 13.13 -10.33
C GLU A 177 -6.57 13.99 -9.35
N ASP A 178 -6.28 13.48 -8.14
CA ASP A 178 -5.38 14.15 -7.18
C ASP A 178 -3.91 14.13 -7.66
N ILE A 179 -3.56 13.12 -8.47
CA ILE A 179 -2.21 12.90 -9.02
C ILE A 179 -2.11 13.42 -10.46
N VAL A 180 -3.11 13.13 -11.30
CA VAL A 180 -3.19 13.52 -12.70
C VAL A 180 -4.34 14.49 -12.86
N ARG A 181 -4.04 15.77 -12.67
CA ARG A 181 -5.07 16.80 -12.61
C ARG A 181 -5.69 17.01 -14.00
N PRO A 182 -7.03 17.05 -14.13
CA PRO A 182 -7.69 17.17 -15.44
C PRO A 182 -7.34 18.43 -16.23
N ASN A 183 -6.93 19.50 -15.55
CA ASN A 183 -6.47 20.75 -16.16
C ASN A 183 -5.02 20.70 -16.69
N GLY A 184 -4.32 19.58 -16.50
CA GLY A 184 -2.93 19.39 -16.94
C GLY A 184 -1.89 20.13 -16.08
N GLU A 185 -2.28 20.63 -14.91
CA GLU A 185 -1.33 21.23 -13.96
C GLU A 185 -0.53 20.17 -13.21
N ASP A 186 0.64 20.58 -12.71
CA ASP A 186 1.46 19.76 -11.84
C ASP A 186 0.75 19.44 -10.51
N SER A 187 1.13 18.31 -9.94
CA SER A 187 0.64 17.81 -8.65
C SER A 187 1.77 17.75 -7.64
N LEU A 188 1.45 17.97 -6.37
CA LEU A 188 2.39 17.97 -5.27
C LEU A 188 1.86 17.19 -4.08
N LEU A 189 2.62 16.21 -3.63
CA LEU A 189 2.42 15.49 -2.36
C LEU A 189 3.55 15.87 -1.41
N GLU A 190 3.22 16.40 -0.25
CA GLU A 190 4.19 16.81 0.78
C GLU A 190 3.99 15.96 2.03
N PHE A 191 4.92 15.01 2.25
CA PHE A 191 4.95 14.12 3.39
C PHE A 191 5.84 14.68 4.51
N GLU A 192 5.33 14.64 5.72
CA GLU A 192 6.12 14.75 6.95
C GLU A 192 6.20 13.36 7.58
N LEU A 193 7.41 12.82 7.74
CA LEU A 193 7.65 11.49 8.32
C LEU A 193 8.29 11.58 9.70
N GLY A 194 8.16 10.52 10.49
CA GLY A 194 8.66 10.46 11.86
C GLY A 194 8.79 9.06 12.43
N ALA A 195 9.35 8.99 13.64
CA ALA A 195 9.65 7.75 14.36
C ALA A 195 8.39 7.04 14.88
N ASP A 196 7.39 7.83 15.26
CA ASP A 196 6.23 7.36 16.00
C ASP A 196 5.06 7.05 15.07
N ARG A 197 4.33 5.98 15.40
CA ARG A 197 3.08 5.65 14.73
C ARG A 197 2.05 6.73 15.08
N THR A 198 1.44 7.32 14.06
CA THR A 198 0.35 8.28 14.24
C THR A 198 -0.91 7.83 13.52
N GLU A 199 -2.04 8.34 14.00
CA GLU A 199 -3.37 8.16 13.40
C GLU A 199 -3.74 9.39 12.56
N TRP A 200 -2.83 9.84 11.69
CA TRP A 200 -3.05 11.00 10.81
C TRP A 200 -4.20 10.76 9.81
N ASP A 201 -4.40 9.50 9.42
CA ASP A 201 -5.41 8.95 8.51
C ASP A 201 -6.80 8.85 9.17
N SER A 202 -7.28 9.99 9.67
CA SER A 202 -8.56 10.12 10.38
C SER A 202 -9.79 10.34 9.48
N GLY A 203 -9.57 10.55 8.18
CA GLY A 203 -10.63 10.70 7.18
C GLY A 203 -11.25 9.38 6.75
N ASP A 204 -12.10 9.46 5.73
CA ASP A 204 -12.79 8.29 5.20
C ASP A 204 -11.80 7.26 4.61
N VAL A 205 -12.10 5.98 4.85
CA VAL A 205 -11.38 4.85 4.23
C VAL A 205 -11.59 4.85 2.71
N PRO A 206 -10.77 4.11 1.93
CA PRO A 206 -10.92 4.07 0.49
C PRO A 206 -12.29 3.54 0.06
N PRO A 207 -12.83 4.01 -1.07
CA PRO A 207 -14.18 3.66 -1.50
C PRO A 207 -14.33 2.17 -1.82
N SER A 208 -15.55 1.68 -1.63
CA SER A 208 -16.01 0.35 -2.03
C SER A 208 -17.15 0.49 -3.05
N PRO A 209 -16.85 0.79 -4.33
CA PRO A 209 -17.87 1.11 -5.34
C PRO A 209 -18.83 -0.06 -5.64
N GLY A 210 -18.42 -1.29 -5.36
CA GLY A 210 -19.28 -2.47 -5.47
C GLY A 210 -20.16 -2.72 -4.24
N HIS A 211 -20.02 -1.92 -3.17
CA HIS A 211 -20.84 -2.04 -1.98
C HIS A 211 -22.29 -1.60 -2.28
N TYR A 212 -23.25 -2.45 -1.95
CA TYR A 212 -24.66 -2.15 -2.06
C TYR A 212 -25.36 -2.48 -0.75
N THR A 213 -26.15 -1.53 -0.24
CA THR A 213 -27.11 -1.76 0.84
C THR A 213 -28.45 -2.15 0.21
N ILE A 214 -29.01 -3.29 0.65
CA ILE A 214 -30.34 -3.78 0.24
C ILE A 214 -31.41 -3.18 1.13
#